data_AF-A0A0M4LDT5-F1
#
_entry.id   AF-A0A0M4LDT5-F1
#
_cell.length_a   1.000
_cell.length_b   1.000
_cell.length_c   1.000
_cell.angle_alpha   90.00
_cell.angle_beta   90.00
_cell.angle_gamma   90.00
#
_symmetry.space_group_name_H-M   'P 1'
#
loop_
_entity.id
_entity.type
_entity.pdbx_description
1 polymer ?
#
loop_
_entity_poly.entity_id
_entity_poly.type
_entity_poly.pdbx_seq_one_letter_code
_entity_poly.pdbx_strand_id
1 'polypeptide(L)'
;MVAVVIVALIAGALGAIAWAVDKYRTTFGALLPAGAAVTASLIVWMITMAAGLGSASATAWIPWILSIAVGGAVAWATAGFIGRARHAHQLEKINAILHMH
;
A
#
# COMPACT_ATOMS: atom_id res chain seq x y z
N MET A 1 10.62 -10.76 16.93
CA MET A 1 11.09 -9.78 15.92
C MET A 1 10.96 -10.28 14.48
N VAL A 2 11.28 -11.55 14.18
CA VAL A 2 11.12 -12.16 12.83
C VAL A 2 9.72 -11.95 12.23
N ALA A 3 8.66 -12.07 13.05
CA ALA A 3 7.27 -11.90 12.59
C ALA A 3 6.98 -10.54 11.93
N VAL A 4 7.50 -9.43 12.48
CA VAL A 4 7.32 -8.08 11.92
C VAL A 4 8.02 -7.94 10.58
N VAL A 5 9.23 -8.50 10.48
CA VAL A 5 10.01 -8.45 9.23
C VAL A 5 9.28 -9.19 8.13
N ILE A 6 8.72 -10.37 8.42
CA ILE A 6 7.93 -11.14 7.45
C ILE A 6 6.70 -10.34 7.00
N VAL A 7 5.97 -9.72 7.94
CA VAL A 7 4.81 -8.89 7.60
C VAL A 7 5.22 -7.72 6.69
N ALA A 8 6.31 -7.03 6.99
CA ALA A 8 6.83 -5.95 6.17
C ALA A 8 7.23 -6.43 4.75
N LEU A 9 7.90 -7.58 4.65
CA LEU A 9 8.27 -8.16 3.35
C LEU A 9 7.05 -8.57 2.53
N ILE A 10 6.05 -9.19 3.16
CA ILE A 10 4.78 -9.56 2.49
C ILE A 10 4.04 -8.31 2.02
N ALA A 11 3.91 -7.29 2.88
CA ALA A 11 3.26 -6.03 2.53
C ALA A 11 4.00 -5.31 1.38
N GLY A 12 5.33 -5.30 1.42
CA GLY A 12 6.16 -4.76 0.35
C GLY A 12 5.99 -5.52 -0.97
N ALA A 13 5.96 -6.86 -0.92
CA ALA A 13 5.73 -7.71 -2.08
C ALA A 13 4.33 -7.47 -2.68
N LEU A 14 3.28 -7.37 -1.86
CA LEU A 14 1.93 -7.05 -2.29
C LEU A 14 1.86 -5.65 -2.92
N GLY A 15 2.56 -4.67 -2.35
CA GLY A 15 2.70 -3.33 -2.93
C GLY A 15 3.40 -3.33 -4.28
N ALA A 16 4.48 -4.11 -4.42
CA ALA A 16 5.19 -4.25 -5.69
C ALA A 16 4.32 -4.96 -6.75
N ILE A 17 3.55 -5.99 -6.37
CA ILE A 17 2.61 -6.68 -7.26
C ILE A 17 1.49 -5.73 -7.70
N ALA A 18 0.89 -4.98 -6.77
CA ALA A 18 -0.14 -4.00 -7.07
C ALA A 18 0.36 -2.93 -8.06
N TRP A 19 1.61 -2.48 -7.92
CA TRP A 19 2.25 -1.60 -8.90
C TRP A 19 2.46 -2.30 -10.26
N ALA A 20 2.97 -3.53 -10.27
CA ALA A 20 3.30 -4.24 -11.50
C ALA A 20 2.07 -4.52 -12.38
N VAL A 21 0.92 -4.77 -11.75
CA VAL A 21 -0.37 -5.02 -12.41
C VAL A 21 -1.04 -3.75 -12.92
N ASP A 22 -0.70 -2.58 -12.37
CA ASP A 22 -1.34 -1.31 -12.76
C ASP A 22 -0.94 -0.87 -14.18
N LYS A 23 -1.94 -0.55 -15.01
CA LYS A 23 -1.76 -0.05 -16.38
C LYS A 23 -1.10 1.34 -16.40
N TYR A 24 -1.26 2.12 -15.34
CA TYR A 24 -0.71 3.48 -15.18
C TYR A 24 0.60 3.49 -14.38
N ARG A 25 1.25 2.34 -14.20
CA ARG A 25 2.49 2.20 -13.41
C ARG A 25 3.64 3.12 -13.84
N THR A 26 3.66 3.62 -15.07
CA THR A 26 4.67 4.58 -15.56
C THR A 26 4.46 6.00 -15.02
N THR A 27 3.28 6.29 -14.51
CA THR A 27 2.89 7.63 -13.99
C THR A 27 3.28 7.84 -12.54
N PHE A 28 3.62 6.78 -11.78
CA PHE A 28 4.03 6.85 -10.39
C PHE A 28 5.09 5.80 -10.05
N GLY A 29 6.04 6.16 -9.19
CA GLY A 29 7.18 5.30 -8.86
C GLY A 29 6.78 4.01 -8.14
N ALA A 30 7.46 2.90 -8.44
CA ALA A 30 7.23 1.58 -7.85
C ALA A 30 7.33 1.56 -6.32
N LEU A 31 8.05 2.53 -5.74
CA LEU A 31 8.24 2.65 -4.31
C LEU A 31 6.98 3.14 -3.57
N LEU A 32 6.06 3.84 -4.25
CA LEU A 32 4.89 4.45 -3.61
C LEU A 32 3.92 3.41 -3.02
N PRO A 33 3.44 2.42 -3.80
CA PRO A 33 2.51 1.41 -3.27
C PRO A 33 3.18 0.48 -2.26
N ALA A 34 4.45 0.11 -2.50
CA ALA A 34 5.23 -0.71 -1.58
C ALA A 34 5.48 0.00 -0.24
N GLY A 35 5.90 1.27 -0.28
CA GLY A 35 6.13 2.07 0.92
C GLY A 35 4.84 2.32 1.71
N ALA A 36 3.74 2.64 1.02
CA ALA A 36 2.43 2.85 1.66
C ALA A 36 1.92 1.57 2.34
N ALA A 37 2.05 0.41 1.67
CA ALA A 37 1.66 -0.89 2.21
C ALA A 37 2.45 -1.24 3.47
N VAL A 38 3.79 -1.13 3.40
CA VAL A 38 4.67 -1.41 4.54
C VAL A 38 4.36 -0.49 5.72
N THR A 39 4.21 0.82 5.46
CA THR A 39 3.92 1.80 6.52
C THR A 39 2.58 1.51 7.19
N ALA A 40 1.53 1.24 6.42
CA ALA A 40 0.23 0.88 6.96
C ALA A 40 0.27 -0.41 7.78
N SER A 41 0.94 -1.46 7.28
CA SER A 41 1.13 -2.70 8.03
C SER A 41 1.86 -2.48 9.35
N LEU A 42 2.92 -1.66 9.36
CA LEU A 42 3.67 -1.36 10.57
C LEU A 42 2.86 -0.56 11.60
N ILE A 43 2.02 0.37 11.13
CA ILE A 43 1.11 1.13 12.00
C ILE A 43 0.09 0.18 12.65
N VAL A 44 -0.54 -0.71 11.87
CA VAL A 44 -1.50 -1.68 12.40
C VAL A 44 -0.83 -2.65 13.37
N TRP A 45 0.38 -3.09 13.08
CA TRP A 45 1.16 -3.93 14.00
C TRP A 45 1.42 -3.21 15.32
N MET A 46 1.82 -1.93 15.28
CA MET A 46 2.05 -1.13 16.49
C MET A 46 0.77 -0.97 17.32
N ILE A 47 -0.37 -0.66 16.69
CA ILE A 47 -1.65 -0.49 17.37
C ILE A 47 -2.09 -1.81 18.03
N THR A 48 -1.98 -2.92 17.31
CA THR A 48 -2.41 -4.24 17.82
C THR A 48 -1.51 -4.75 18.95
N MET A 49 -0.21 -4.47 18.90
CA MET A 49 0.70 -4.75 20.02
C MET A 49 0.45 -3.85 21.21
N ALA A 50 0.20 -2.55 21.00
CA ALA A 50 -0.15 -1.61 22.07
C ALA A 50 -1.46 -2.01 22.77
N ALA A 51 -2.41 -2.60 22.04
CA ALA A 51 -3.66 -3.14 22.58
C ALA A 51 -3.49 -4.48 23.33
N GLY A 52 -2.28 -5.03 23.43
CA GLY A 52 -2.02 -6.30 24.14
C GLY A 52 -2.52 -7.55 23.40
N LEU A 53 -2.93 -7.43 22.13
CA LEU A 53 -3.48 -8.55 21.35
C LEU A 53 -2.42 -9.60 21.01
N GLY A 54 -1.13 -9.28 21.14
CA GLY A 54 -0.02 -10.22 20.94
C GLY A 54 0.28 -11.13 22.14
N SER A 55 -0.31 -10.89 23.32
CA SER A 55 0.09 -11.53 24.58
C SER A 55 -0.61 -12.86 24.84
N ALA A 56 -1.87 -13.00 24.42
CA ALA A 56 -2.65 -14.22 24.60
C ALA A 56 -2.61 -15.09 23.33
N SER A 57 -2.44 -16.40 23.51
CA SER A 57 -2.43 -17.38 22.41
C SER A 57 -3.67 -17.27 21.51
N ALA A 58 -4.83 -16.97 22.09
CA ALA A 58 -6.09 -16.81 21.37
C ALA A 58 -6.13 -15.59 20.43
N THR A 59 -5.36 -14.53 20.69
CA THR A 59 -5.37 -13.27 19.92
C THR A 59 -4.08 -13.04 19.13
N ALA A 60 -3.04 -13.85 19.36
CA ALA A 60 -1.72 -13.67 18.76
C ALA A 60 -1.71 -13.70 17.21
N TRP A 61 -2.73 -14.28 16.57
CA TRP A 61 -2.88 -14.28 15.11
C TRP A 61 -3.40 -12.94 14.55
N ILE A 62 -4.09 -12.14 15.36
CA ILE A 62 -4.76 -10.88 14.95
C ILE A 62 -3.73 -9.86 14.44
N PRO A 63 -2.65 -9.53 15.18
CA PRO A 63 -1.62 -8.62 14.68
C PRO A 63 -1.03 -9.04 13.34
N TRP A 64 -0.95 -10.35 13.09
CA TRP A 64 -0.33 -10.92 11.90
C TRP A 64 -1.23 -10.77 10.67
N ILE A 65 -2.45 -11.31 10.76
CA ILE A 65 -3.39 -11.30 9.63
C ILE A 65 -3.89 -9.88 9.37
N LEU A 66 -4.21 -9.11 10.41
CA LEU A 66 -4.74 -7.76 10.26
C LEU A 66 -3.72 -6.84 9.59
N SER A 67 -2.45 -6.91 9.98
CA SER A 67 -1.40 -6.08 9.39
C SER A 67 -1.18 -6.41 7.91
N ILE A 68 -1.19 -7.69 7.53
CA ILE A 68 -1.06 -8.10 6.12
C ILE A 68 -2.28 -7.68 5.31
N ALA A 69 -3.49 -7.90 5.85
CA ALA A 69 -4.74 -7.55 5.18
C ALA A 69 -4.84 -6.03 4.92
N VAL A 70 -4.54 -5.22 5.93
CA VAL A 70 -4.54 -3.76 5.79
C VAL A 70 -3.44 -3.29 4.84
N GLY A 71 -2.22 -3.84 4.95
CA GLY A 71 -1.13 -3.51 4.03
C GLY A 71 -1.47 -3.81 2.57
N GLY A 72 -2.07 -4.98 2.30
CA GLY A 72 -2.55 -5.36 0.99
C GLY A 72 -3.68 -4.45 0.49
N ALA A 73 -4.66 -4.13 1.33
CA ALA A 73 -5.74 -3.21 0.96
C ALA A 73 -5.20 -1.81 0.60
N VAL A 74 -4.25 -1.31 1.39
CA VAL A 74 -3.60 -0.02 1.14
C VAL A 74 -2.74 -0.05 -0.13
N ALA A 75 -2.01 -1.13 -0.40
CA ALA A 75 -1.27 -1.32 -1.65
C ALA A 75 -2.18 -1.13 -2.88
N TRP A 76 -3.29 -1.86 -2.91
CA TRP A 76 -4.25 -1.82 -4.00
C TRP A 76 -4.97 -0.48 -4.11
N ALA A 77 -5.37 0.10 -2.98
CA ALA A 77 -5.96 1.45 -2.95
C ALA A 77 -4.98 2.50 -3.48
N THR A 78 -3.71 2.42 -3.09
CA THR A 78 -2.66 3.36 -3.52
C THR A 78 -2.40 3.24 -5.02
N ALA A 79 -2.24 2.03 -5.55
CA ALA A 79 -2.06 1.82 -6.98
C ALA A 79 -3.27 2.35 -7.78
N GLY A 80 -4.47 1.86 -7.46
CA GLY A 80 -5.68 2.20 -8.20
C GLY A 80 -6.12 3.66 -8.08
N PHE A 81 -5.89 4.33 -6.95
CA PHE A 81 -6.31 5.73 -6.76
C PHE A 81 -5.31 6.72 -7.35
N ILE A 82 -4.00 6.50 -7.12
CA ILE A 82 -2.96 7.42 -7.59
C ILE A 82 -2.76 7.32 -9.10
N GLY A 83 -2.82 6.11 -9.68
CA GLY A 83 -2.71 5.91 -11.12
C GLY A 83 -3.79 6.68 -11.89
N ARG A 84 -5.05 6.56 -11.44
CA ARG A 84 -6.19 7.26 -12.06
C ARG A 84 -6.12 8.78 -11.90
N ALA A 85 -5.81 9.27 -10.69
CA ALA A 85 -5.73 10.70 -10.42
C ALA A 85 -4.61 11.37 -11.24
N ARG A 86 -3.43 10.75 -11.34
CA ARG A 86 -2.33 11.31 -12.14
C ARG A 86 -2.61 11.26 -13.62
N HIS A 87 -3.26 10.21 -14.13
CA HIS A 87 -3.63 10.13 -15.54
C HIS A 87 -4.62 11.24 -15.92
N ALA A 88 -5.64 11.48 -15.10
CA ALA A 88 -6.59 12.57 -15.31
C ALA A 88 -5.90 13.94 -15.37
N HIS A 89 -4.96 14.19 -14.45
CA HIS A 89 -4.24 15.47 -14.42
C HIS A 89 -3.25 15.65 -15.59
N GLN A 90 -2.70 14.57 -16.13
CA GLN A 90 -1.89 14.61 -17.35
C GLN A 90 -2.75 14.93 -18.59
N LEU A 91 -3.93 14.33 -18.71
CA LEU A 91 -4.88 14.64 -19.78
C LEU A 91 -5.35 16.09 -19.73
N GLU A 92 -5.63 16.60 -18.53
CA GLU A 92 -6.01 18.00 -18.32
C GLU A 92 -4.93 18.97 -18.81
N LYS A 93 -3.65 18.70 -18.49
CA LYS A 93 -2.51 19.49 -18.99
C LYS A 93 -2.37 19.41 -20.51
N ILE A 94 -2.53 18.23 -21.10
CA ILE A 94 -2.45 18.04 -22.55
C ILE A 94 -3.58 18.81 -23.26
N ASN A 95 -4.82 18.72 -22.76
CA ASN A 95 -5.95 19.46 -23.30
C ASN A 95 -5.75 20.98 -23.16
N ALA A 96 -5.22 21.45 -22.03
CA ALA A 96 -4.92 22.86 -21.86
C ALA A 96 -3.92 23.37 -22.92
N ILE A 97 -2.89 22.59 -23.25
CA ILE A 97 -1.92 22.93 -24.31
C ILE A 97 -2.60 22.92 -25.69
N LEU A 98 -3.43 21.92 -25.98
CA LEU A 98 -4.17 21.81 -27.24
C LEU A 98 -5.18 22.95 -27.45
N HIS A 99 -5.76 23.49 -26.39
CA HIS A 99 -6.69 24.62 -26.46
C HIS A 99 -5.99 26.00 -26.57
N MET A 100 -4.67 26.07 -26.34
CA MET A 100 -3.90 27.32 -26.48
C MET A 100 -3.35 27.54 -27.90
N HIS A 101 -3.36 26.52 -28.75
CA HIS A 101 -3.02 26.61 -30.19
C HIS A 101 -4.29 26.60 -31.04
#